data_AF-A0A453JQN6-F1
#
_entry.id   AF-A0A453JQN6-F1
#
_cell.length_a   1.000
_cell.length_b   1.000
_cell.length_c   1.000
_cell.angle_alpha   90.00
_cell.angle_beta   90.00
_cell.angle_gamma   90.00
#
_symmetry.space_group_name_H-M   'P 1'
#
loop_
_entity.id
_entity.type
_entity.pdbx_description
1 polymer ?
#
loop_
_entity_poly.entity_id
_entity_poly.type
_entity_poly.pdbx_seq_one_letter_code
_entity_poly.pdbx_strand_id
1 'polypeptide(L)'
;MLCSHVLRVMEILHMEEIPAKHILKRWTKDARDILPKDLVQYQRDNSVNMSLTCRHSTLYLRAMEVVRLGDSSAEAFDHILDGLEALLVSGAPFRKRRMVWVLWTAWVN
;
A
#
# COMPACT_ATOMS: atom_id res chain seq x y z
N MET A 1 -16.95 -22.34 -5.78
CA MET A 1 -15.98 -22.78 -4.76
C MET A 1 -16.42 -24.13 -4.24
N LEU A 2 -15.50 -25.00 -3.84
CA LEU A 2 -15.88 -26.23 -3.13
C LEU A 2 -16.61 -25.85 -1.85
N CYS A 3 -17.83 -26.33 -1.69
CA CYS A 3 -18.55 -26.21 -0.43
C CYS A 3 -18.07 -27.30 0.54
N SER A 4 -18.36 -27.13 1.83
CA SER A 4 -18.01 -28.10 2.87
C SER A 4 -18.53 -29.50 2.58
N HIS A 5 -19.68 -29.63 1.92
CA HIS A 5 -20.26 -30.92 1.53
C HIS A 5 -19.35 -31.73 0.61
N VAL A 6 -18.72 -31.07 -0.38
CA VAL A 6 -17.84 -31.77 -1.33
C VAL A 6 -16.56 -32.25 -0.66
N LEU A 7 -16.03 -31.48 0.30
CA LEU A 7 -14.86 -31.88 1.08
C LEU A 7 -15.15 -33.12 1.93
N ARG A 8 -16.33 -33.17 2.57
CA ARG A 8 -16.75 -34.33 3.36
C ARG A 8 -16.99 -35.58 2.50
N VAL A 9 -17.53 -35.43 1.29
CA VAL A 9 -17.67 -36.56 0.35
C VAL A 9 -16.30 -37.09 -0.08
N MET A 10 -15.33 -36.21 -0.32
CA MET A 10 -13.96 -36.62 -0.69
C MET A 10 -13.25 -37.38 0.43
N GLU A 11 -13.49 -36.99 1.68
CA GLU A 11 -12.99 -37.69 2.87
C GLU A 11 -13.58 -39.10 2.99
N ILE A 12 -14.90 -39.26 2.76
CA ILE A 12 -15.58 -40.57 2.77
C ILE A 12 -15.05 -41.48 1.64
N LEU A 13 -14.68 -40.90 0.50
CA LEU A 13 -14.10 -41.62 -0.64
C LEU A 13 -12.59 -41.88 -0.49
N HIS A 14 -11.99 -41.54 0.65
CA HIS A 14 -10.56 -41.69 0.94
C HIS A 14 -9.65 -41.06 -0.14
N MET A 15 -10.04 -39.91 -0.66
CA MET A 15 -9.19 -39.16 -1.59
C MET A 15 -8.04 -38.50 -0.82
N GLU A 16 -6.80 -38.89 -1.12
CA GLU A 16 -5.61 -38.33 -0.48
C GLU A 16 -5.31 -36.89 -0.93
N GLU A 17 -5.76 -36.51 -2.13
CA GLU A 17 -5.49 -35.21 -2.72
C GLU A 17 -6.75 -34.56 -3.31
N ILE A 18 -6.80 -33.23 -3.24
CA ILE A 18 -7.84 -32.46 -3.93
C ILE A 18 -7.51 -32.43 -5.42
N PRO A 19 -8.41 -32.88 -6.31
CA PRO A 19 -8.14 -32.85 -7.75
C PRO A 19 -7.81 -31.43 -8.21
N ALA A 20 -6.77 -31.28 -9.02
CA ALA A 20 -6.24 -29.97 -9.44
C ALA A 20 -7.31 -29.02 -10.02
N LYS A 21 -8.31 -29.56 -10.70
CA LYS A 21 -9.46 -28.78 -11.24
C LYS A 21 -10.29 -28.05 -10.18
N HIS A 22 -10.21 -28.46 -8.92
CA HIS A 22 -10.90 -27.84 -7.80
C HIS A 22 -9.99 -26.95 -6.93
N ILE A 23 -8.67 -27.02 -7.14
CA ILE A 23 -7.71 -26.13 -6.50
C ILE A 23 -7.79 -24.78 -7.20
N LEU A 24 -8.32 -23.79 -6.49
CA LEU A 24 -8.42 -22.44 -7.01
C LEU A 24 -7.05 -21.75 -6.87
N LYS A 25 -6.67 -20.89 -7.82
CA LYS A 25 -5.38 -20.17 -7.79
C LYS A 25 -5.11 -19.41 -6.49
N ARG A 26 -6.15 -18.91 -5.80
CA ARG A 26 -5.99 -18.29 -4.48
C ARG A 26 -5.51 -19.24 -3.37
N TRP A 27 -5.65 -20.56 -3.58
CA TRP A 27 -5.22 -21.62 -2.68
C TRP A 27 -3.86 -22.19 -3.06
N THR A 28 -3.23 -21.69 -4.14
CA THR A 28 -1.85 -22.06 -4.50
C THR A 28 -0.86 -21.08 -3.89
N LYS A 29 0.40 -21.51 -3.74
CA LYS A 29 1.50 -20.65 -3.24
C LYS A 29 1.68 -19.39 -4.09
N ASP A 30 1.39 -19.50 -5.39
CA ASP A 30 1.48 -18.45 -6.40
C ASP A 30 0.22 -17.56 -6.44
N ALA A 31 -0.68 -17.67 -5.45
CA ALA A 31 -1.86 -16.84 -5.32
C ALA A 31 -1.57 -15.33 -5.35
N ARG A 32 -0.34 -14.94 -4.97
CA ARG A 32 0.12 -13.55 -4.93
C ARG A 32 0.70 -13.04 -6.25
N ASP A 33 0.99 -13.93 -7.21
CA ASP A 33 1.73 -13.56 -8.42
C ASP A 33 0.82 -13.07 -9.55
N ILE A 34 -0.48 -13.35 -9.48
CA ILE A 34 -1.46 -12.88 -10.46
C ILE A 34 -2.38 -11.87 -9.80
N LEU A 35 -1.93 -10.63 -9.80
CA LEU A 35 -2.70 -9.53 -9.28
C LEU A 35 -3.61 -8.96 -10.40
N PRO A 36 -4.93 -8.75 -10.16
CA PRO A 36 -5.84 -8.15 -11.14
C PRO A 36 -5.26 -6.84 -11.70
N LYS A 37 -5.61 -6.47 -12.95
CA LYS A 37 -5.09 -5.26 -13.64
C LYS A 37 -5.18 -3.99 -12.77
N ASP A 38 -6.23 -3.88 -11.97
CA ASP A 38 -6.49 -2.73 -11.07
C ASP A 38 -5.64 -2.73 -9.80
N LEU A 39 -5.00 -3.86 -9.50
CA LEU A 39 -4.16 -4.06 -8.32
C LEU A 39 -2.67 -4.19 -8.68
N VAL A 40 -2.29 -4.22 -9.97
CA VAL A 40 -0.89 -4.28 -10.47
C VAL A 40 0.05 -3.24 -9.81
N GLN A 41 -0.49 -2.15 -9.28
CA GLN A 41 0.21 -1.18 -8.42
C GLN A 41 0.84 -1.73 -7.13
N TYR A 42 0.43 -2.90 -6.64
CA TYR A 42 1.00 -3.56 -5.46
C TYR A 42 1.99 -4.68 -5.81
N GLN A 43 2.24 -4.94 -7.10
CA GLN A 43 3.34 -5.83 -7.48
C GLN A 43 4.66 -5.18 -7.08
N ARG A 44 5.53 -5.97 -6.46
CA ARG A 44 6.83 -5.56 -5.90
C ARG A 44 7.72 -4.84 -6.92
N ASP A 45 7.47 -5.05 -8.20
CA ASP A 45 8.27 -4.57 -9.33
C ASP A 45 7.69 -3.32 -10.01
N ASN A 46 6.51 -2.84 -9.60
CA ASN A 46 5.87 -1.70 -10.25
C ASN A 46 6.00 -0.41 -9.41
N SER A 47 7.18 0.21 -9.48
CA SER A 47 7.48 1.49 -8.82
C SER A 47 6.68 2.69 -9.38
N VAL A 48 5.89 2.50 -10.44
CA VAL A 48 5.40 3.61 -11.28
C VAL A 48 3.99 4.10 -10.88
N ASN A 49 3.22 3.37 -10.07
CA ASN A 49 1.85 3.82 -9.73
C ASN A 49 1.50 3.63 -8.25
N MET A 50 2.13 4.41 -7.38
CA MET A 50 1.75 4.45 -5.96
C MET A 50 0.38 5.10 -5.77
N SER A 51 -0.62 4.31 -5.36
CA SER A 51 -1.90 4.79 -4.81
C SER A 51 -1.67 5.78 -3.66
N LEU A 52 -2.66 6.61 -3.34
CA LEU A 52 -2.57 7.56 -2.21
C LEU A 52 -2.21 6.86 -0.89
N THR A 53 -2.79 5.69 -0.64
CA THR A 53 -2.45 4.83 0.50
C THR A 53 -0.99 4.37 0.46
N CYS A 54 -0.52 3.96 -0.72
CA CYS A 54 0.89 3.57 -0.90
C CYS A 54 1.83 4.76 -0.63
N ARG A 55 1.54 5.95 -1.18
CA ARG A 55 2.34 7.18 -0.96
C ARG A 55 2.41 7.54 0.52
N HIS A 56 1.28 7.46 1.21
CA HIS A 56 1.22 7.70 2.65
C HIS A 56 2.08 6.70 3.43
N SER A 57 1.92 5.39 3.17
CA SER A 57 2.71 4.35 3.84
C SER A 57 4.21 4.55 3.61
N THR A 58 4.65 4.87 2.39
CA THR A 58 6.07 5.12 2.12
C THR A 58 6.59 6.34 2.85
N LEU A 59 5.86 7.47 2.82
CA LEU A 59 6.28 8.67 3.57
C LEU A 59 6.36 8.39 5.07
N TYR A 60 5.41 7.63 5.61
CA TYR A 60 5.38 7.27 7.03
C TYR A 60 6.56 6.37 7.42
N LEU A 61 6.84 5.33 6.63
CA LEU A 61 8.00 4.45 6.87
C LEU A 61 9.32 5.24 6.84
N ARG A 62 9.49 6.13 5.85
CA ARG A 62 10.68 7.00 5.78
C ARG A 62 10.77 7.97 6.96
N ALA A 63 9.65 8.54 7.40
CA ALA A 63 9.64 9.40 8.57
C ALA A 63 10.10 8.65 9.83
N MET A 64 9.68 7.39 10.02
CA MET A 64 10.17 6.57 11.14
C MET A 64 11.67 6.29 11.07
N GLU A 65 12.23 6.03 9.88
CA GLU A 65 13.68 5.86 9.72
C GLU A 65 14.44 7.13 10.10
N VAL A 66 13.95 8.30 9.68
CA VAL A 66 14.52 9.61 10.03
C VAL A 66 14.49 9.84 11.54
N VAL A 67 13.38 9.52 12.22
CA VAL A 67 13.27 9.62 13.68
C VAL A 67 14.31 8.71 14.37
N ARG A 68 14.41 7.45 13.95
CA ARG A 68 15.39 6.51 14.52
C ARG A 68 16.84 6.96 14.33
N LEU A 69 17.12 7.66 13.22
CA LEU A 69 18.43 8.25 12.97
C LEU A 69 18.67 9.44 13.91
N GLY A 70 17.70 10.32 14.08
CA GLY A 70 17.77 11.44 15.03
C GLY A 70 17.98 10.96 16.48
N ASP A 71 17.33 9.86 16.88
CA ASP A 71 17.45 9.29 18.22
C ASP A 71 18.83 8.65 18.51
N SER A 72 19.70 8.51 17.50
CA SER A 72 20.98 7.78 17.65
C SER A 72 22.07 8.56 18.39
N SER A 73 22.06 9.89 18.34
CA SER A 73 22.96 10.76 19.10
C SER A 73 22.41 12.19 19.17
N ALA A 74 22.97 13.02 20.05
CA ALA A 74 22.58 14.44 20.15
C ALA A 74 22.91 15.22 18.85
N GLU A 75 24.07 14.94 18.25
CA GLU A 75 24.48 15.54 16.99
C GLU A 75 23.59 15.09 15.83
N ALA A 76 23.16 13.83 15.83
CA ALA A 76 22.22 13.31 14.84
C ALA A 76 20.83 13.93 15.01
N PHE A 77 20.38 14.15 16.24
CA PHE A 77 19.13 14.85 16.53
C PHE A 77 19.14 16.27 15.97
N ASP A 78 20.17 17.07 16.29
CA ASP A 78 20.29 18.46 15.82
C ASP A 78 20.33 18.52 14.28
N HIS A 79 21.14 17.64 13.66
CA HIS A 79 21.23 17.57 12.20
C HIS A 79 19.91 17.22 11.52
N ILE A 80 19.17 16.26 12.08
CA ILE A 80 17.90 15.80 11.52
C ILE A 80 16.80 16.85 11.73
N LEU A 81 16.78 17.52 12.88
CA LEU A 81 15.82 18.59 13.17
C LEU A 81 15.99 19.76 12.19
N ASP A 82 17.21 20.23 11.98
CA ASP A 82 17.52 21.28 10.99
C ASP A 82 17.04 20.89 9.58
N GLY A 83 17.30 19.63 9.19
CA GLY A 83 16.85 19.09 7.91
C GLY A 83 15.34 19.03 7.77
N LEU A 84 14.61 18.65 8.83
CA LEU A 84 13.16 18.62 8.84
C LEU A 84 12.55 20.02 8.77
N GLU A 85 13.12 21.01 9.47
CA GLU A 85 12.69 22.40 9.37
C GLU A 85 12.88 22.97 7.96
N ALA A 86 14.03 22.71 7.34
CA ALA A 86 14.28 23.10 5.95
C ALA A 86 13.28 22.44 4.97
N LEU A 87 12.92 21.18 5.21
CA LEU A 87 11.91 20.47 4.42
C LEU A 87 10.51 21.09 4.59
N LEU A 88 10.14 21.54 5.78
CA LEU A 88 8.86 22.21 6.03
C LEU A 88 8.78 23.57 5.33
N VAL A 89 9.87 24.34 5.32
CA VAL A 89 9.97 25.63 4.63
C VAL A 89 9.85 25.42 3.11
N SER A 90 10.64 24.51 2.54
CA SER A 90 10.60 24.21 1.11
C SER A 90 9.29 23.55 0.65
N GLY A 91 8.61 22.83 1.55
CA GLY A 91 7.31 22.20 1.30
C GLY A 91 6.10 23.15 1.34
N ALA A 92 6.25 24.35 1.91
CA ALA A 92 5.16 25.32 2.10
C ALA A 92 4.37 25.67 0.81
N PRO A 93 4.99 25.85 -0.38
CA PRO A 93 4.28 26.16 -1.62
C PRO A 93 3.28 25.08 -2.07
N PHE A 94 3.48 23.83 -1.67
CA PHE A 94 2.58 22.71 -2.02
C PHE A 94 1.31 22.66 -1.16
N ARG A 95 1.23 23.46 -0.08
CA ARG A 95 0.13 23.46 0.90
C ARG A 95 -1.19 24.03 0.35
N LYS A 96 -1.16 24.80 -0.76
CA LYS A 96 -2.34 25.43 -1.38
C LYS A 96 -2.51 25.03 -2.85
N ARG A 97 -2.96 23.80 -3.12
CA ARG A 97 -3.53 23.41 -4.44
C ARG A 97 -4.76 22.50 -4.31
N ARG A 98 -5.57 22.71 -3.26
CA ARG A 98 -6.81 21.95 -3.05
C ARG A 98 -7.96 22.85 -2.58
N MET A 99 -8.18 23.99 -3.24
CA MET A 99 -9.42 24.79 -3.10
C MET A 99 -9.48 25.95 -4.11
N VAL A 100 -9.52 25.67 -5.41
CA VAL A 100 -9.98 26.66 -6.43
C VAL A 100 -10.70 25.92 -7.54
N TRP A 101 -11.87 25.32 -7.26
CA TRP A 101 -12.85 24.92 -8.30
C TRP A 101 -14.29 24.83 -7.77
N VAL A 102 -14.54 24.87 -6.45
CA VAL A 102 -15.90 24.69 -5.89
C VAL A 102 -16.63 26.02 -5.60
N LEU A 103 -15.98 27.19 -5.74
CA LEU A 103 -16.60 28.49 -5.44
C LEU A 103 -16.78 29.44 -6.65
N TRP A 104 -16.35 29.05 -7.86
CA TRP A 104 -16.50 29.89 -9.06
C TRP A 104 -17.72 29.57 -9.93
N THR A 105 -18.55 28.58 -9.54
CA THR A 105 -19.82 28.27 -10.22
C THR A 105 -21.06 28.75 -9.45
N ALA A 106 -20.88 29.40 -8.28
CA ALA A 106 -21.99 29.89 -7.44
C ALA A 106 -22.21 31.41 -7.52
N TRP A 107 -21.51 32.12 -8.42
CA TRP A 107 -21.67 33.57 -8.65
C TRP A 107 -21.93 33.89 -10.13
N VAL A 108 -22.66 32.99 -10.82
CA VAL A 108 -23.34 33.26 -12.08
C VAL A 108 -24.71 32.57 -12.02
N ASN A 109 -25.60 33.10 -11.18
CA ASN A 109 -27.05 33.07 -11.33
C ASN A 109 -27.68 34.06 -10.35
#